data_AF-A0A7Y4FHJ7-F1
#
_entry.id   AF-A0A7Y4FHJ7-F1
#
_cell.length_a   1.000
_cell.length_b   1.000
_cell.length_c   1.000
_cell.angle_alpha   90.00
_cell.angle_beta   90.00
_cell.angle_gamma   90.00
#
_symmetry.space_group_name_H-M   'P 1'
#
loop_
_entity.id
_entity.type
_entity.pdbx_description
1 polymer ?
#
loop_
_entity_poly.entity_id
_entity_poly.type
_entity_poly.pdbx_seq_one_letter_code
_entity_poly.pdbx_strand_id
1 'polypeptide(L)'
;MYISEIEQFRLEKAVRSMCSSRNQSIPAELGKVQYEIYKEGVLFTKLCFLLDSSHINYECPIAKLEFDIDCKQWKLFVAEREENSAQLIAWLPYPHLSSSHDFTVLLNEIEHDPQQLFW
;
A
#
# COMPACT_ATOMS: atom_id res chain seq x y z
N MET A 1 -4.04 -19.04 10.09
CA MET A 1 -3.05 -19.79 9.27
C MET A 1 -2.37 -18.72 8.43
N TYR A 2 -1.05 -18.57 8.46
CA TYR A 2 -0.40 -17.40 7.87
C TYR A 2 0.17 -17.73 6.49
N ILE A 3 0.51 -16.71 5.71
CA ILE A 3 1.31 -16.88 4.48
C ILE A 3 2.60 -17.64 4.80
N SER A 4 3.07 -18.46 3.85
CA SER A 4 4.32 -19.20 4.03
C SER A 4 5.50 -18.24 4.14
N GLU A 5 6.56 -18.65 4.83
CA GLU A 5 7.78 -17.82 4.99
C GLU A 5 8.39 -17.44 3.64
N ILE A 6 8.34 -18.36 2.66
CA ILE A 6 8.81 -18.12 1.29
C ILE A 6 7.97 -17.02 0.64
N GLU A 7 6.65 -17.08 0.76
CA GLU A 7 5.77 -16.10 0.15
C GLU A 7 5.88 -14.74 0.85
N GLN A 8 6.05 -14.72 2.16
CA GLN A 8 6.31 -13.50 2.93
C GLN A 8 7.62 -12.83 2.50
N PHE A 9 8.69 -13.61 2.30
CA PHE A 9 9.96 -13.10 1.79
C PHE A 9 9.82 -12.52 0.37
N ARG A 10 9.07 -13.20 -0.51
CA ARG A 10 8.79 -12.72 -1.87
C ARG A 10 8.00 -11.40 -1.83
N LEU A 11 6.98 -11.31 -0.98
CA LEU A 11 6.19 -10.10 -0.77
C LEU A 11 7.10 -8.96 -0.31
N GLU A 12 7.86 -9.16 0.77
CA GLU A 12 8.72 -8.11 1.33
C GLU A 12 9.72 -7.57 0.30
N LYS A 13 10.36 -8.46 -0.47
CA LYS A 13 11.30 -8.05 -1.51
C LYS A 13 10.64 -7.20 -2.59
N ALA A 14 9.45 -7.60 -3.05
CA ALA A 14 8.72 -6.88 -4.09
C ALA A 14 8.24 -5.51 -3.60
N VAL A 15 7.63 -5.46 -2.42
CA VAL A 15 7.18 -4.23 -1.75
C VAL A 15 8.34 -3.26 -1.57
N ARG A 16 9.48 -3.74 -1.06
CA ARG A 16 10.69 -2.93 -0.86
C ARG A 16 11.16 -2.30 -2.17
N SER A 17 11.16 -3.08 -3.26
CA SER A 17 11.56 -2.62 -4.58
C SER A 17 10.63 -1.53 -5.10
N MET A 18 9.31 -1.76 -5.06
CA MET A 18 8.29 -0.81 -5.50
C MET A 18 8.37 0.52 -4.72
N CYS A 19 8.41 0.45 -3.38
CA CYS A 19 8.51 1.64 -2.55
C CYS A 19 9.81 2.41 -2.78
N SER A 20 10.93 1.71 -2.97
CA SER A 20 12.22 2.35 -3.28
C SER A 20 12.20 3.06 -4.64
N SER A 21 11.69 2.38 -5.67
CA SER A 21 11.51 2.93 -7.02
C SER A 21 10.71 4.23 -6.96
N ARG A 22 9.50 4.16 -6.40
CA ARG A 22 8.60 5.31 -6.26
C ARG A 22 9.22 6.46 -5.48
N ASN A 23 9.85 6.17 -4.34
CA ASN A 23 10.44 7.20 -3.49
C ASN A 23 11.67 7.87 -4.13
N GLN A 24 12.38 7.20 -5.04
CA GLN A 24 13.47 7.81 -5.79
C GLN A 24 12.97 8.68 -6.94
N SER A 25 11.86 8.29 -7.57
CA SER A 25 11.31 8.98 -8.75
C SER A 25 10.48 10.23 -8.42
N ILE A 26 10.09 10.45 -7.16
CA ILE A 26 9.15 11.52 -6.78
C ILE A 26 9.80 12.46 -5.75
N PRO A 27 9.71 13.79 -5.89
CA PRO A 27 10.14 14.75 -4.87
C PRO A 27 9.45 14.53 -3.51
N ALA A 28 10.14 14.84 -2.40
CA ALA A 28 9.57 14.67 -1.06
C ALA A 28 8.29 15.49 -0.83
N GLU A 29 8.16 16.62 -1.50
CA GLU A 29 7.00 17.53 -1.45
C GLU A 29 5.70 16.86 -1.94
N LEU A 30 5.81 15.88 -2.86
CA LEU A 30 4.65 15.12 -3.36
C LEU A 30 4.31 13.90 -2.49
N GLY A 31 5.07 13.72 -1.40
CA GLY A 31 4.94 12.63 -0.45
C GLY A 31 5.77 11.40 -0.83
N LYS A 32 6.16 10.65 0.21
CA LYS A 32 6.85 9.35 0.07
C LYS A 32 5.90 8.22 0.47
N VAL A 33 6.20 7.00 0.06
CA VAL A 33 5.51 5.80 0.54
C VAL A 33 6.38 5.08 1.57
N GLN A 34 5.76 4.66 2.65
CA GLN A 34 6.28 3.68 3.59
C GLN A 34 5.39 2.43 3.56
N TYR A 35 5.94 1.30 3.99
CA TYR A 35 5.23 0.05 4.12
C TYR A 35 5.52 -0.63 5.46
N GLU A 36 4.57 -1.43 5.93
CA GLU A 36 4.72 -2.31 7.09
C GLU A 36 4.27 -3.72 6.72
N ILE A 37 5.18 -4.69 6.82
CA ILE A 37 4.87 -6.11 6.61
C ILE A 37 4.32 -6.69 7.91
N TYR A 38 3.21 -7.40 7.83
CA TYR A 38 2.64 -8.18 8.93
C TYR A 38 2.35 -9.61 8.47
N LYS A 39 1.83 -10.44 9.39
CA LYS A 39 1.69 -11.89 9.18
C LYS A 39 0.78 -12.28 8.02
N GLU A 40 -0.12 -11.40 7.62
CA GLU A 40 -1.17 -11.67 6.64
C GLU A 40 -1.01 -10.78 5.40
N GLY A 41 -0.02 -9.88 5.36
CA GLY A 41 0.21 -9.03 4.21
C GLY A 41 1.01 -7.77 4.51
N VAL A 42 0.60 -6.66 3.89
CA VAL A 42 1.33 -5.39 3.93
C VAL A 42 0.39 -4.19 3.94
N LEU A 43 0.72 -3.21 4.77
CA LEU A 43 0.07 -1.90 4.82
C LEU A 43 0.96 -0.87 4.13
N PHE A 44 0.37 0.00 3.32
CA PHE A 44 1.04 1.13 2.68
C PHE A 44 0.52 2.45 3.26
N THR A 45 1.47 3.33 3.54
CA THR A 45 1.21 4.64 4.14
C THR A 45 1.93 5.71 3.33
N LYS A 46 1.19 6.74 2.91
CA LYS A 46 1.75 7.95 2.33
C LYS A 46 2.24 8.86 3.46
N LEU A 47 3.50 9.26 3.38
CA LEU A 47 4.14 10.23 4.26
C LEU A 47 4.14 11.59 3.58
N CYS A 48 3.49 12.57 4.19
CA CYS A 48 3.48 13.94 3.69
C CYS A 48 4.47 14.79 4.50
N PHE A 49 5.32 15.56 3.81
CA PHE A 49 6.33 16.42 4.43
C PHE A 49 5.90 17.90 4.34
N LEU A 50 6.28 18.72 5.31
CA LEU A 50 6.19 20.17 5.15
C LEU A 50 7.26 20.63 4.16
N LEU A 51 6.93 21.64 3.33
CA LEU A 51 7.75 22.14 2.21
C LEU A 51 9.20 22.51 2.60
N ASP A 52 9.44 22.84 3.86
CA ASP A 52 10.71 23.31 4.41
C ASP A 52 11.32 22.36 5.45
N SER A 53 10.72 21.19 5.68
CA SER A 53 11.07 20.32 6.80
C SER A 53 11.43 18.91 6.38
N SER A 54 12.50 18.38 6.96
CA SER A 54 12.83 16.95 6.93
C SER A 54 11.88 16.11 7.79
N HIS A 55 10.94 16.73 8.51
CA HIS A 55 9.99 16.05 9.38
C HIS A 55 8.68 15.72 8.67
N ILE A 56 8.16 14.53 8.96
CA ILE A 56 6.84 14.08 8.51
C ILE A 56 5.78 14.97 9.18
N ASN A 57 4.90 15.55 8.37
CA ASN A 57 3.77 16.35 8.82
C ASN A 57 2.63 15.45 9.31
N TYR A 58 2.23 14.52 8.44
CA TYR A 58 1.22 13.52 8.75
C TYR A 58 1.42 12.27 7.90
N GLU A 59 0.89 11.17 8.41
CA GLU A 59 0.89 9.87 7.77
C GLU A 59 -0.54 9.53 7.37
N CYS A 60 -0.70 8.95 6.17
CA CYS A 60 -2.00 8.60 5.64
C CYS A 60 -1.96 7.16 5.12
N PRO A 61 -2.64 6.20 5.76
CA PRO A 61 -2.86 4.89 5.17
C PRO A 61 -3.54 5.05 3.81
N ILE A 62 -3.06 4.32 2.80
CA ILE A 62 -3.57 4.43 1.42
C ILE A 62 -4.04 3.10 0.85
N ALA A 63 -3.29 2.02 1.12
CA ALA A 63 -3.57 0.71 0.56
C ALA A 63 -3.21 -0.39 1.56
N LYS A 64 -3.94 -1.49 1.51
CA LYS A 64 -3.65 -2.70 2.28
C LYS A 64 -3.75 -3.91 1.36
N LEU A 65 -2.72 -4.75 1.36
CA LEU A 65 -2.75 -6.07 0.75
C LEU A 65 -2.83 -7.13 1.84
N GLU A 66 -3.78 -8.06 1.69
CA GLU A 66 -4.00 -9.12 2.68
C GLU A 66 -4.25 -10.44 1.99
N PHE A 67 -3.65 -11.52 2.48
CA PHE A 67 -3.88 -12.85 1.98
C PHE A 67 -5.10 -13.47 2.65
N ASP A 68 -6.16 -13.67 1.88
CA ASP A 68 -7.33 -14.42 2.28
C ASP A 68 -7.04 -15.92 2.20
N ILE A 69 -7.06 -16.58 3.36
CA ILE A 69 -6.75 -18.00 3.51
C ILE A 69 -7.90 -18.88 2.99
N ASP A 70 -9.14 -18.45 3.17
CA ASP A 70 -10.33 -19.21 2.81
C ASP A 70 -10.45 -19.30 1.29
N CYS A 71 -10.18 -18.18 0.61
CA CYS A 71 -10.20 -18.05 -0.83
C CYS A 71 -8.84 -18.35 -1.49
N LYS A 72 -7.76 -18.44 -0.71
CA LYS A 72 -6.36 -18.60 -1.16
C LYS A 72 -5.96 -17.55 -2.20
N GLN A 73 -6.31 -16.30 -1.91
CA GLN A 73 -6.10 -15.16 -2.80
C GLN A 73 -5.63 -13.95 -2.01
N TRP A 74 -4.77 -13.15 -2.62
CA TRP A 74 -4.48 -11.81 -2.17
C TRP A 74 -5.65 -10.89 -2.46
N LYS A 75 -5.94 -9.99 -1.52
CA LYS A 75 -6.96 -8.96 -1.61
C LYS A 75 -6.33 -7.59 -1.46
N LEU A 76 -6.74 -6.66 -2.33
CA LEU A 76 -6.32 -5.26 -2.31
C LEU A 76 -7.45 -4.39 -1.78
N PHE A 77 -7.13 -3.56 -0.80
CA PHE A 77 -8.03 -2.58 -0.22
C PHE A 77 -7.49 -1.17 -0.36
N VAL A 78 -8.40 -0.22 -0.51
CA VAL A 78 -8.16 1.22 -0.50
C VAL A 78 -8.66 1.80 0.82
N ALA A 79 -7.96 2.79 1.34
CA ALA A 79 -8.41 3.56 2.50
C ALA A 79 -9.56 4.50 2.12
N GLU A 80 -10.74 4.29 2.70
CA GLU A 80 -11.80 5.30 2.75
C GLU A 80 -11.48 6.28 3.88
N ARG A 81 -11.47 7.57 3.56
CA ARG A 81 -11.05 8.65 4.46
C ARG A 81 -12.15 9.69 4.58
N GLU A 82 -12.18 10.37 5.72
CA GLU A 82 -13.07 11.50 5.91
C GLU A 82 -12.65 12.67 5.03
N GLU A 83 -13.60 13.39 4.42
CA GLU A 83 -13.31 14.47 3.45
C GLU A 83 -12.42 15.59 4.02
N ASN A 84 -12.42 15.79 5.34
CA ASN A 84 -11.71 16.88 6.01
C ASN A 84 -10.61 16.40 6.97
N SER A 85 -10.32 15.11 7.02
CA SER A 85 -9.24 14.58 7.86
C SER A 85 -8.54 13.39 7.20
N ALA A 86 -7.25 13.19 7.45
CA ALA A 86 -6.54 12.00 7.00
C ALA A 86 -6.95 10.73 7.80
N GLN A 87 -8.06 10.79 8.54
CA GLN A 87 -8.53 9.69 9.35
C GLN A 87 -9.17 8.61 8.48
N LEU A 88 -8.69 7.39 8.68
CA LEU A 88 -9.25 6.20 8.06
C LEU A 88 -10.63 5.90 8.65
N ILE A 89 -11.65 5.83 7.80
CA ILE A 89 -13.01 5.40 8.15
C ILE A 89 -13.12 3.88 7.98
N ALA A 90 -12.74 3.39 6.79
CA ALA A 90 -12.88 1.98 6.44
C ALA A 90 -11.84 1.54 5.39
N TRP A 91 -11.69 0.23 5.27
CA TRP A 91 -10.98 -0.40 4.16
C TRP A 91 -11.99 -0.92 3.16
N LEU A 92 -11.97 -0.40 1.94
CA LEU A 92 -12.86 -0.82 0.86
C LEU A 92 -12.09 -1.69 -0.14
N PRO A 93 -12.70 -2.77 -0.69
CA PRO A 93 -12.07 -3.54 -1.76
C PRO A 93 -11.75 -2.64 -2.96
N TYR A 94 -10.57 -2.79 -3.54
CA TYR A 94 -10.19 -2.01 -4.72
C TYR A 94 -11.13 -2.33 -5.91
N PRO A 95 -11.76 -1.32 -6.54
CA PRO A 95 -12.93 -1.55 -7.39
C PRO A 95 -12.67 -2.32 -8.69
N HIS A 96 -11.44 -2.32 -9.21
CA HIS A 96 -11.12 -2.93 -10.52
C HIS A 96 -10.47 -4.30 -10.41
N LEU A 97 -9.60 -4.48 -9.42
CA LEU A 97 -8.88 -5.73 -9.18
C LEU A 97 -8.73 -5.93 -7.67
N SER A 98 -9.85 -6.23 -7.00
CA SER A 98 -9.90 -6.39 -5.55
C SER A 98 -9.19 -7.65 -5.07
N SER A 99 -8.97 -8.66 -5.93
CA SER A 99 -8.23 -9.86 -5.56
C SER A 99 -7.47 -10.52 -6.72
N SER A 100 -6.46 -11.32 -6.37
CA SER A 100 -5.62 -12.09 -7.30
C SER A 100 -4.95 -13.25 -6.57
N HIS A 101 -4.61 -14.34 -7.27
CA HIS A 101 -3.74 -15.38 -6.70
C HIS A 101 -2.27 -14.93 -6.63
N ASP A 102 -1.88 -13.94 -7.43
CA ASP A 102 -0.54 -13.38 -7.47
C ASP A 102 -0.57 -11.93 -6.97
N PHE A 103 0.11 -11.68 -5.85
CA PHE A 103 0.20 -10.35 -5.24
C PHE A 103 0.92 -9.34 -6.13
N THR A 104 1.78 -9.78 -7.05
CA THR A 104 2.55 -8.87 -7.91
C THR A 104 1.66 -8.09 -8.85
N VAL A 105 0.55 -8.68 -9.29
CA VAL A 105 -0.46 -8.00 -10.13
C VAL A 105 -1.13 -6.87 -9.33
N LEU A 106 -1.43 -7.10 -8.05
CA LEU A 106 -2.02 -6.09 -7.18
C LEU A 106 -1.02 -5.00 -6.79
N LEU A 107 0.25 -5.34 -6.59
CA LEU A 107 1.32 -4.36 -6.41
C LEU A 107 1.48 -3.47 -7.65
N ASN A 108 1.33 -4.03 -8.86
CA ASN A 108 1.38 -3.26 -10.09
C ASN A 108 0.25 -2.22 -10.18
N GLU A 109 -0.96 -2.57 -9.72
CA GLU A 109 -2.07 -1.63 -9.59
C GLU A 109 -1.75 -0.49 -8.61
N ILE A 110 -1.15 -0.81 -7.46
CA ILE A 110 -0.70 0.20 -6.50
C ILE A 110 0.39 1.10 -7.12
N GLU A 111 1.39 0.52 -7.79
CA GLU A 111 2.53 1.27 -8.33
C GLU A 111 2.11 2.29 -9.39
N HIS A 112 1.29 1.86 -10.35
CA HIS A 112 0.87 2.67 -11.48
C HIS A 112 -0.35 3.54 -11.17
N ASP A 113 -1.18 3.13 -10.21
CA ASP A 113 -2.39 3.80 -9.76
C ASP A 113 -3.22 4.39 -10.92
N PRO A 114 -3.69 3.55 -11.85
CA PRO A 114 -4.38 4.03 -13.05
C PRO A 114 -5.67 4.81 -12.74
N GLN A 115 -6.23 4.61 -11.55
CA GLN A 115 -7.48 5.24 -11.10
C GLN A 115 -7.25 6.42 -10.16
N GLN A 116 -5.99 6.76 -9.84
CA GLN A 116 -5.63 7.86 -8.93
C GLN A 116 -6.28 7.74 -7.55
N LEU A 117 -6.33 6.51 -7.02
CA LEU A 117 -6.94 6.19 -5.72
C LEU A 117 -5.91 6.15 -4.58
N PHE A 118 -4.62 6.00 -4.89
CA PHE A 118 -3.54 5.83 -3.91
C PHE A 118 -2.64 7.07 -3.79
N TRP A 119 -2.32 7.71 -4.92
CA TRP A 119 -1.25 8.70 -5.02
C TRP A 119 -1.72 10.14 -5.18
#